data_AF-A0A7C2Q6P1-F1
#
_entry.id   AF-A0A7C2Q6P1-F1
#
_cell.length_a   1.000
_cell.length_b   1.000
_cell.length_c   1.000
_cell.angle_alpha   90.00
_cell.angle_beta   90.00
_cell.angle_gamma   90.00
#
_symmetry.space_group_name_H-M   'P 1'
#
loop_
_entity.id
_entity.type
_entity.pdbx_description
1 polymer ?
#
loop_
_entity_poly.entity_id
_entity_poly.type
_entity_poly.pdbx_seq_one_letter_code
_entity_poly.pdbx_strand_id
1 'polypeptide(L)'
;MQENPIAQTVHQDVHRGVVQVVGSGREVVVRVWGKRLGIEEGRQLGAALERAIGDGVRRVVVELPEVEWVSSLGFGVIVRAWRVLQAVGGEVRVRGSEAVRERVERAGFGRALLEGDRGNRGVSSRRERSGSPKPKSGRGGGGVRRGLARKIRWIRTISRWFASFLDAVRVAIRRRARQRQAKAAEVRRARRQRERERVLALWRQGLSMAEIGRRVGWSRQRVRYTIKRYAADSTDSTNSTGGQG
;
A
#
# COMPACT_ATOMS: atom_id res chain seq x y z
N MET A 1 9.94 -31.28 -0.78
CA MET A 1 9.09 -30.07 -0.79
C MET A 1 9.75 -29.04 0.11
N GLN A 2 10.35 -28.00 -0.46
CA GLN A 2 11.04 -26.94 0.29
C GLN A 2 10.00 -25.90 0.73
N GLU A 3 9.77 -25.78 2.03
CA GLU A 3 8.99 -24.70 2.61
C GLU A 3 9.74 -23.37 2.41
N ASN A 4 9.06 -22.43 1.76
CA ASN A 4 9.57 -21.12 1.43
C ASN A 4 9.51 -20.25 2.70
N PRO A 5 10.64 -19.80 3.29
CA PRO A 5 10.59 -18.91 4.43
C PRO A 5 10.16 -17.53 3.91
N ILE A 6 8.86 -17.24 4.00
CA ILE A 6 8.37 -15.87 3.89
C ILE A 6 9.05 -15.12 5.03
N ALA A 7 10.07 -14.34 4.69
CA ALA A 7 10.77 -13.47 5.62
C ALA A 7 9.72 -12.68 6.39
N GLN A 8 9.54 -13.04 7.66
CA GLN A 8 8.83 -12.22 8.62
C GLN A 8 9.70 -10.98 8.82
N THR A 9 9.55 -9.99 7.95
CA THR A 9 10.01 -8.64 8.25
C THR A 9 9.07 -8.11 9.31
N VAL A 10 9.27 -8.55 10.54
CA VAL A 10 8.65 -7.97 11.71
C VAL A 10 9.29 -6.61 11.86
N HIS A 11 8.65 -5.58 11.32
CA HIS A 11 8.96 -4.20 11.68
C HIS A 11 8.52 -4.00 13.13
N GLN A 12 9.34 -4.47 14.06
CA GLN A 12 9.23 -4.26 15.49
C GLN A 12 9.63 -2.80 15.81
N ASP A 13 8.77 -1.85 15.47
CA ASP A 13 8.77 -0.54 16.13
C ASP A 13 8.09 -0.71 17.52
N VAL A 14 8.77 -1.40 18.45
CA VAL A 14 8.27 -1.69 19.83
C VAL A 14 8.57 -0.53 20.79
N HIS A 15 8.55 0.71 20.30
CA HIS A 15 8.72 1.87 21.16
C HIS A 15 7.35 2.33 21.67
N ARG A 16 6.93 1.85 22.85
CA ARG A 16 5.83 2.42 23.66
C ARG A 16 4.53 2.74 22.89
N GLY A 17 4.32 2.07 21.76
CA GLY A 17 3.30 2.43 20.79
C GLY A 17 1.99 1.75 21.15
N VAL A 18 0.93 2.54 21.23
CA VAL A 18 -0.44 2.03 21.37
C VAL A 18 -0.83 1.21 20.13
N VAL A 19 -0.09 1.35 19.02
CA VAL A 19 -0.34 0.66 17.74
C VAL A 19 0.77 -0.33 17.41
N GLN A 20 0.42 -1.58 17.13
CA GLN A 20 1.30 -2.65 16.67
C GLN A 20 0.87 -3.12 15.27
N VAL A 21 1.82 -3.22 14.35
CA VAL A 21 1.57 -3.74 13.00
C VAL A 21 2.16 -5.15 12.89
N VAL A 22 1.31 -6.13 12.60
CA VAL A 22 1.68 -7.55 12.48
C VAL A 22 1.31 -8.05 11.10
N GLY A 23 2.23 -8.74 10.44
CA GLY A 23 2.02 -9.37 9.15
C GLY A 23 2.91 -8.83 8.04
N SER A 24 3.07 -9.63 7.00
CA SER A 24 3.79 -9.26 5.78
C SER A 24 3.13 -9.93 4.58
N GLY A 25 3.15 -9.27 3.42
CA GLY A 25 2.55 -9.78 2.18
C GLY A 25 1.19 -9.17 1.85
N ARG A 26 0.16 -10.02 1.67
CA ARG A 26 -1.17 -9.59 1.16
C ARG A 26 -2.10 -9.04 2.24
N GLU A 27 -1.85 -9.41 3.49
CA GLU A 27 -2.67 -9.06 4.64
C GLU A 27 -1.80 -8.45 5.75
N VAL A 28 -2.28 -7.37 6.36
CA VAL A 28 -1.66 -6.76 7.54
C VAL A 28 -2.70 -6.59 8.63
N VAL A 29 -2.33 -6.94 9.86
CA VAL A 29 -3.12 -6.72 11.06
C VAL A 29 -2.55 -5.52 11.80
N VAL A 30 -3.34 -4.48 12.01
CA VAL A 30 -2.97 -3.31 12.81
C VAL A 30 -3.73 -3.40 14.13
N ARG A 31 -3.03 -3.79 15.19
CA ARG A 31 -3.54 -3.85 16.56
C ARG A 31 -3.41 -2.51 17.24
N VAL A 32 -4.46 -2.04 17.90
CA VAL A 32 -4.43 -0.86 18.74
C VAL A 32 -4.86 -1.24 20.15
N TRP A 33 -3.99 -0.97 21.12
CA TRP A 33 -4.18 -1.27 22.54
C TRP A 33 -4.82 -0.10 23.28
N GLY A 34 -5.26 -0.33 24.52
CA GLY A 34 -5.81 0.71 25.38
C GLY A 34 -7.31 0.95 25.20
N LYS A 35 -7.89 1.62 26.19
CA LYS A 35 -9.35 1.77 26.33
C LYS A 35 -9.99 2.75 25.36
N ARG A 36 -9.21 3.65 24.76
CA ARG A 36 -9.72 4.77 23.94
C ARG A 36 -8.91 4.94 22.66
N LEU A 37 -9.60 5.00 21.53
CA LEU A 37 -9.02 5.40 20.24
C LEU A 37 -9.27 6.91 20.05
N GLY A 38 -8.40 7.72 20.69
CA GLY A 38 -8.46 9.17 20.72
C GLY A 38 -7.81 9.82 19.49
N ILE A 39 -7.35 11.06 19.68
CA ILE A 39 -6.71 11.84 18.61
C ILE A 39 -5.32 11.28 18.30
N GLU A 40 -4.53 11.01 19.34
CA GLU A 40 -3.13 10.59 19.17
C GLU A 40 -3.04 9.16 18.66
N GLU A 41 -3.81 8.24 19.23
CA GLU A 41 -3.93 6.86 18.75
C GLU A 41 -4.50 6.84 17.33
N GLY A 42 -5.44 7.73 17.02
CA GLY A 42 -5.99 7.90 15.67
C GLY A 42 -4.93 8.34 14.65
N ARG A 43 -4.01 9.24 15.03
CA ARG A 43 -2.88 9.66 14.18
C ARG A 43 -1.90 8.51 13.94
N GLN A 44 -1.55 7.77 14.99
CA GLN A 44 -0.65 6.62 14.91
C GLN A 44 -1.25 5.51 14.04
N LEU A 45 -2.54 5.20 14.24
CA LEU A 45 -3.29 4.27 13.41
C LEU A 45 -3.32 4.73 11.95
N GLY A 46 -3.54 6.02 11.72
CA GLY A 46 -3.54 6.61 10.37
C GLY A 46 -2.21 6.43 9.66
N ALA A 47 -1.10 6.73 10.34
CA ALA A 47 0.24 6.55 9.79
C ALA A 47 0.53 5.07 9.48
N ALA A 48 0.14 4.14 10.37
CA ALA A 48 0.30 2.71 10.17
C ALA A 48 -0.49 2.20 8.94
N LEU A 49 -1.76 2.62 8.81
CA LEU A 49 -2.62 2.25 7.69
C LEU A 49 -2.11 2.84 6.36
N GLU A 50 -1.71 4.11 6.35
CA GLU A 50 -1.15 4.75 5.15
C GLU A 50 0.15 4.09 4.70
N ARG A 51 1.00 3.67 5.64
CA ARG A 51 2.22 2.90 5.35
C ARG A 51 1.87 1.54 4.74
N ALA A 52 1.00 0.75 5.39
CA ALA A 52 0.60 -0.56 4.88
C ALA A 52 -0.01 -0.49 3.47
N ILE A 53 -0.90 0.48 3.22
CA ILE A 53 -1.48 0.72 1.89
C ILE A 53 -0.39 1.14 0.88
N GLY A 54 0.53 2.01 1.28
CA GLY A 54 1.65 2.46 0.45
C GLY A 54 2.62 1.33 0.06
N ASP A 55 2.74 0.32 0.91
CA ASP A 55 3.52 -0.89 0.65
C ASP A 55 2.79 -1.92 -0.23
N GLY A 56 1.56 -1.60 -0.67
CA GLY A 56 0.79 -2.38 -1.63
C GLY A 56 -0.09 -3.46 -0.99
N VAL A 57 -0.23 -3.45 0.34
CA VAL A 57 -1.12 -4.36 1.07
C VAL A 57 -2.55 -4.16 0.59
N ARG A 58 -3.26 -5.26 0.34
CA ARG A 58 -4.63 -5.23 -0.19
C ARG A 58 -5.68 -5.58 0.85
N ARG A 59 -5.30 -6.25 1.92
CA ARG A 59 -6.19 -6.57 3.02
C ARG A 59 -5.62 -6.06 4.33
N VAL A 60 -6.40 -5.28 5.06
CA VAL A 60 -6.01 -4.78 6.36
C VAL A 60 -7.06 -5.14 7.39
N VAL A 61 -6.63 -5.70 8.52
CA VAL A 61 -7.50 -5.98 9.67
C VAL A 61 -7.08 -5.03 10.80
N VAL A 62 -7.99 -4.18 11.25
CA VAL A 62 -7.78 -3.31 12.40
C VAL A 62 -8.34 -4.02 13.63
N GLU A 63 -7.46 -4.41 14.55
CA GLU A 63 -7.81 -5.09 15.79
C GLU A 63 -7.79 -4.09 16.95
N LEU A 64 -8.94 -3.93 17.61
CA LEU A 64 -9.20 -2.99 18.70
C LEU A 64 -9.70 -3.78 19.94
N PRO A 65 -8.90 -4.71 20.50
CA PRO A 65 -9.37 -5.66 21.51
C PRO A 65 -9.84 -5.00 22.80
N GLU A 66 -9.15 -3.95 23.25
CA GLU A 66 -9.40 -3.27 24.54
C GLU A 66 -10.13 -1.93 24.38
N VAL A 67 -10.37 -1.49 23.14
CA VAL A 67 -10.93 -0.16 22.89
C VAL A 67 -12.42 -0.17 23.22
N GLU A 68 -12.81 0.56 24.25
CA GLU A 68 -14.20 0.75 24.67
C GLU A 68 -14.82 2.00 24.01
N TRP A 69 -14.00 2.97 23.61
CA TRP A 69 -14.48 4.22 23.02
C TRP A 69 -13.65 4.66 21.82
N VAL A 70 -14.32 5.08 20.75
CA VAL A 70 -13.68 5.54 19.51
C VAL A 70 -14.08 6.97 19.21
N SER A 71 -13.09 7.86 19.14
CA SER A 71 -13.30 9.25 18.71
C SER A 71 -13.74 9.33 17.25
N SER A 72 -14.40 10.43 16.87
CA SER A 72 -14.76 10.68 15.47
C SER A 72 -13.54 10.72 14.54
N LEU A 73 -12.38 11.17 15.04
CA LEU A 73 -11.13 11.18 14.29
C LEU A 73 -10.61 9.76 14.06
N GLY A 74 -10.51 8.95 15.13
CA GLY A 74 -10.07 7.56 15.04
C GLY A 74 -10.96 6.72 14.11
N PHE A 75 -12.28 6.90 14.21
CA PHE A 75 -13.21 6.25 13.29
C PHE A 75 -13.05 6.75 11.85
N GLY A 76 -12.88 8.06 11.66
CA GLY A 76 -12.65 8.67 10.35
C GLY A 76 -11.41 8.11 9.63
N VAL A 77 -10.35 7.82 10.38
CA VAL A 77 -9.13 7.17 9.88
C VAL A 77 -9.43 5.78 9.32
N ILE A 78 -10.18 4.96 10.06
CA ILE A 78 -10.57 3.60 9.62
C ILE A 78 -11.43 3.67 8.34
N VAL A 79 -12.43 4.54 8.32
CA VAL A 79 -13.32 4.73 7.16
C VAL A 79 -12.53 5.22 5.94
N ARG A 80 -11.54 6.11 6.15
CA ARG A 80 -10.67 6.60 5.08
C ARG A 80 -9.83 5.48 4.49
N ALA A 81 -9.18 4.67 5.33
CA ALA A 81 -8.41 3.51 4.87
C ALA A 81 -9.27 2.51 4.09
N TRP A 82 -10.49 2.22 4.58
CA TRP A 82 -11.45 1.36 3.88
C TRP A 82 -11.80 1.88 2.49
N ARG A 83 -12.10 3.18 2.36
CA ARG A 83 -12.42 3.79 1.04
C ARG A 83 -11.24 3.74 0.08
N VAL A 84 -10.03 4.02 0.57
CA VAL A 84 -8.82 3.99 -0.26
C VAL A 84 -8.54 2.57 -0.76
N LEU A 85 -8.65 1.56 0.11
CA LEU A 85 -8.44 0.17 -0.28
C LEU A 85 -9.55 -0.33 -1.21
N GLN A 86 -10.82 -0.03 -0.94
CA GLN A 86 -11.94 -0.37 -1.83
C GLN A 86 -11.75 0.16 -3.27
N ALA A 87 -11.25 1.40 -3.43
CA ALA A 87 -11.00 1.99 -4.74
C ALA A 87 -9.97 1.23 -5.59
N VAL A 88 -9.21 0.33 -4.98
CA VAL A 88 -8.20 -0.51 -5.64
C VAL A 88 -8.47 -2.00 -5.45
N GLY A 89 -9.72 -2.38 -5.14
CA GLY A 89 -10.14 -3.78 -4.95
C GLY A 89 -9.62 -4.44 -3.66
N GLY A 90 -9.15 -3.64 -2.71
CA GLY A 90 -8.73 -4.07 -1.39
C GLY A 90 -9.87 -4.09 -0.37
N GLU A 91 -9.54 -4.57 0.83
CA GLU A 91 -10.48 -4.82 1.92
C GLU A 91 -9.91 -4.28 3.25
N VAL A 92 -10.75 -3.62 4.04
CA VAL A 92 -10.46 -3.29 5.43
C VAL A 92 -11.51 -3.95 6.30
N ARG A 93 -11.07 -4.64 7.34
CA ARG A 93 -11.92 -5.22 8.38
C ARG A 93 -11.58 -4.60 9.72
N VAL A 94 -12.56 -4.55 10.60
CA VAL A 94 -12.45 -4.04 11.96
C VAL A 94 -12.92 -5.14 12.89
N ARG A 95 -12.04 -5.53 13.81
CA ARG A 95 -12.33 -6.39 14.96
C ARG A 95 -12.20 -5.54 16.21
N GLY A 96 -13.14 -5.66 17.13
CA GLY A 96 -13.07 -4.95 18.40
C GLY A 96 -14.19 -5.34 19.35
N SER A 97 -14.22 -4.62 20.47
CA SER A 97 -15.26 -4.69 21.49
C SER A 97 -16.66 -4.44 20.92
N GLU A 98 -17.69 -4.77 21.70
CA GLU A 98 -19.09 -4.49 21.35
C GLU A 98 -19.33 -3.00 21.07
N ALA A 99 -18.73 -2.10 21.85
CA ALA A 99 -18.84 -0.66 21.65
C ALA A 99 -18.29 -0.20 20.29
N VAL A 100 -17.17 -0.80 19.83
CA VAL A 100 -16.63 -0.56 18.49
C VAL A 100 -17.61 -1.06 17.43
N ARG A 101 -18.18 -2.26 17.59
CA ARG A 101 -19.14 -2.84 16.65
C ARG A 101 -20.40 -1.98 16.53
N GLU A 102 -20.98 -1.60 17.66
CA GLU A 102 -22.16 -0.74 17.71
C GLU A 102 -21.89 0.61 17.04
N ARG A 103 -20.69 1.18 17.21
CA ARG A 103 -20.27 2.42 16.53
C ARG A 103 -20.19 2.23 15.01
N VAL A 104 -19.59 1.14 14.54
CA VAL A 104 -19.47 0.80 13.12
C VAL A 104 -20.85 0.59 12.49
N GLU A 105 -21.75 -0.09 13.19
CA GLU A 105 -23.14 -0.33 12.76
C GLU A 105 -23.96 0.96 12.70
N ARG A 106 -23.92 1.77 13.77
CA ARG A 106 -24.60 3.06 13.85
C ARG A 106 -24.13 4.02 12.75
N ALA A 107 -22.87 3.93 12.34
CA ALA A 107 -22.32 4.67 11.22
C ALA A 107 -22.73 4.13 9.84
N GLY A 108 -23.41 2.99 9.78
CA GLY A 108 -23.89 2.37 8.54
C GLY A 108 -22.87 1.48 7.83
N PHE A 109 -21.80 1.07 8.52
CA PHE A 109 -20.70 0.28 7.94
C PHE A 109 -20.65 -1.17 8.44
N GLY A 110 -21.63 -1.63 9.24
CA GLY A 110 -21.64 -2.97 9.85
C GLY A 110 -21.20 -4.08 8.90
N ARG A 111 -21.91 -4.27 7.78
CA ARG A 111 -21.57 -5.33 6.80
C ARG A 111 -20.29 -5.11 5.99
N ALA A 112 -19.82 -3.87 5.93
CA ALA A 112 -18.69 -3.50 5.07
C ALA A 112 -17.35 -3.52 5.81
N LEU A 113 -17.38 -3.26 7.12
CA LEU A 113 -16.20 -3.15 7.98
C LEU A 113 -16.12 -4.26 9.02
N LEU A 114 -17.23 -4.80 9.53
CA LEU A 114 -17.15 -5.84 10.56
C LEU A 114 -16.78 -7.20 9.96
N GLU A 115 -15.92 -7.90 10.67
CA GLU A 115 -15.55 -9.27 10.36
C GLU A 115 -16.54 -10.24 10.99
N GLY A 116 -17.15 -11.10 10.16
CA GLY A 116 -18.34 -11.90 10.52
C GLY A 116 -19.58 -11.23 9.91
N ASP A 117 -20.21 -11.78 8.88
CA ASP A 117 -21.03 -12.97 8.99
C ASP A 117 -21.25 -13.64 7.61
N ARG A 118 -20.19 -13.76 6.80
CA ARG A 118 -20.29 -14.45 5.50
C ARG A 118 -20.12 -15.97 5.61
N GLY A 119 -19.70 -16.47 6.77
CA GLY A 119 -19.44 -17.89 7.02
C GLY A 119 -20.65 -18.71 7.47
N ASN A 120 -21.75 -18.09 7.93
CA ASN A 120 -22.92 -18.81 8.45
C ASN A 120 -24.18 -18.65 7.57
N ARG A 121 -24.01 -18.44 6.26
CA ARG A 121 -25.01 -18.90 5.29
C ARG A 121 -24.76 -20.37 4.99
N GLY A 122 -24.86 -21.19 6.05
CA GLY A 122 -25.17 -22.59 5.88
C GLY A 122 -26.43 -22.67 5.04
N VAL A 123 -26.31 -23.28 3.87
CA VAL A 123 -27.21 -24.34 3.41
C VAL A 123 -28.56 -24.28 4.13
N SER A 124 -29.38 -23.28 3.78
CA SER A 124 -30.79 -23.32 4.13
C SER A 124 -31.30 -24.55 3.40
N SER A 125 -31.51 -25.60 4.19
CA SER A 125 -32.21 -26.79 3.81
C SER A 125 -33.33 -26.43 2.85
N ARG A 126 -33.32 -27.13 1.74
CA ARG A 126 -34.39 -27.33 0.79
C ARG A 126 -35.64 -27.79 1.57
N ARG A 127 -36.28 -26.88 2.29
CA ARG A 127 -37.56 -27.10 2.95
C ARG A 127 -38.60 -26.85 1.87
N GLU A 128 -39.10 -27.97 1.39
CA GLU A 128 -40.25 -28.11 0.52
C GLU A 128 -41.34 -27.12 0.94
N ARG A 129 -41.68 -26.25 0.00
CA ARG A 129 -42.89 -25.45 0.04
C ARG A 129 -44.05 -26.33 -0.40
N SER A 130 -45.00 -26.59 0.47
CA SER A 130 -46.41 -26.65 0.08
C SER A 130 -47.22 -25.96 1.17
N GLY A 131 -47.84 -24.82 0.83
CA GLY A 131 -48.56 -23.98 1.78
C GLY A 131 -48.55 -22.51 1.38
N SER A 132 -49.43 -22.16 0.43
CA SER A 132 -49.68 -20.80 -0.03
C SER A 132 -50.38 -19.95 1.04
N PRO A 133 -49.83 -18.81 1.49
CA PRO A 133 -50.56 -17.86 2.33
C PRO A 133 -51.20 -16.75 1.48
N LYS A 134 -52.48 -16.49 1.75
CA LYS A 134 -53.33 -15.44 1.16
C LYS A 134 -52.73 -14.02 1.31
N PRO A 135 -52.96 -13.12 0.34
CA PRO A 135 -52.53 -11.73 0.43
C PRO A 135 -53.42 -10.96 1.44
N LYS A 136 -52.81 -10.44 2.51
CA LYS A 136 -53.44 -9.41 3.35
C LYS A 136 -53.04 -8.03 2.83
N SER A 137 -53.98 -7.35 2.20
CA SER A 137 -53.92 -5.93 1.83
C SER A 137 -53.99 -5.05 3.08
N GLY A 138 -52.83 -4.77 3.67
CA GLY A 138 -52.68 -3.88 4.83
C GLY A 138 -52.18 -2.50 4.41
N ARG A 139 -53.13 -1.55 4.36
CA ARG A 139 -52.95 -0.10 4.23
C ARG A 139 -52.13 0.44 5.41
N GLY A 140 -51.11 1.26 5.18
CA GLY A 140 -50.53 2.15 6.20
C GLY A 140 -49.00 2.08 6.32
N GLY A 141 -48.31 3.16 5.94
CA GLY A 141 -46.86 3.27 6.14
C GLY A 141 -46.21 4.51 5.52
N GLY A 142 -46.94 5.62 5.39
CA GLY A 142 -46.42 6.89 4.89
C GLY A 142 -45.61 7.64 5.94
N GLY A 143 -44.40 7.18 6.28
CA GLY A 143 -43.59 7.83 7.33
C GLY A 143 -42.08 7.88 7.11
N VAL A 144 -41.49 6.93 6.35
CA VAL A 144 -40.03 6.74 6.38
C VAL A 144 -39.28 7.51 5.26
N ARG A 145 -40.00 8.09 4.28
CA ARG A 145 -39.35 8.66 3.08
C ARG A 145 -38.75 10.07 3.22
N ARG A 146 -39.03 10.82 4.29
CA ARG A 146 -38.52 12.21 4.44
C ARG A 146 -37.11 12.33 5.04
N GLY A 147 -36.58 11.29 5.67
CA GLY A 147 -35.22 11.30 6.23
C GLY A 147 -34.09 11.01 5.22
N LEU A 148 -34.39 10.34 4.11
CA LEU A 148 -33.38 9.90 3.14
C LEU A 148 -32.85 11.04 2.24
N ALA A 149 -33.69 12.02 1.92
CA ALA A 149 -33.35 13.07 0.96
C ALA A 149 -32.28 14.05 1.47
N ARG A 150 -32.23 14.31 2.78
CA ARG A 150 -31.16 15.14 3.39
C ARG A 150 -29.82 14.39 3.46
N LYS A 151 -29.85 13.06 3.61
CA LYS A 151 -28.65 12.20 3.67
C LYS A 151 -27.92 12.09 2.33
N ILE A 152 -28.65 12.10 1.21
CA ILE A 152 -28.08 11.98 -0.15
C ILE A 152 -27.31 13.25 -0.56
N ARG A 153 -27.74 14.44 -0.10
CA ARG A 153 -27.09 15.71 -0.46
C ARG A 153 -25.71 15.87 0.17
N TRP A 154 -25.52 15.38 1.41
CA TRP A 154 -24.22 15.38 2.10
C TRP A 154 -23.20 14.43 1.46
N ILE A 155 -23.66 13.30 0.91
CA ILE A 155 -22.79 12.30 0.24
C ILE A 155 -22.14 12.89 -1.03
N ARG A 156 -22.88 13.69 -1.81
CA ARG A 156 -22.37 14.29 -3.06
C ARG A 156 -21.25 15.31 -2.85
N THR A 157 -21.31 16.11 -1.79
CA THR A 157 -20.29 17.12 -1.51
C THR A 157 -18.97 16.46 -1.07
N ILE A 158 -19.05 15.37 -0.32
CA ILE A 158 -17.88 14.57 0.07
C ILE A 158 -17.22 13.93 -1.16
N SER A 159 -17.99 13.50 -2.16
CA SER A 159 -17.46 12.85 -3.36
C SER A 159 -16.50 13.73 -4.17
N ARG A 160 -16.76 15.04 -4.28
CA ARG A 160 -15.90 15.97 -5.03
C ARG A 160 -14.56 16.23 -4.34
N TRP A 161 -14.59 16.51 -3.04
CA TRP A 161 -13.38 16.65 -2.25
C TRP A 161 -12.54 15.35 -2.23
N PHE A 162 -13.22 14.20 -2.23
CA PHE A 162 -12.60 12.89 -2.25
C PHE A 162 -11.93 12.54 -3.58
N ALA A 163 -12.49 12.94 -4.72
CA ALA A 163 -11.87 12.75 -6.03
C ALA A 163 -10.51 13.47 -6.11
N SER A 164 -10.48 14.74 -5.71
CA SER A 164 -9.24 15.54 -5.66
C SER A 164 -8.21 14.94 -4.70
N PHE A 165 -8.66 14.41 -3.55
CA PHE A 165 -7.77 13.75 -2.60
C PHE A 165 -7.21 12.42 -3.15
N LEU A 166 -8.02 11.59 -3.79
CA LEU A 166 -7.55 10.35 -4.41
C LEU A 166 -6.56 10.62 -5.54
N ASP A 167 -6.77 11.66 -6.33
CA ASP A 167 -5.80 12.07 -7.34
C ASP A 167 -4.51 12.58 -6.71
N ALA A 168 -4.58 13.34 -5.62
CA ALA A 168 -3.39 13.74 -4.86
C ALA A 168 -2.61 12.52 -4.32
N VAL A 169 -3.31 11.51 -3.78
CA VAL A 169 -2.69 10.26 -3.31
C VAL A 169 -2.08 9.47 -4.47
N ARG A 170 -2.79 9.32 -5.59
CA ARG A 170 -2.26 8.66 -6.79
C ARG A 170 -1.02 9.36 -7.32
N VAL A 171 -1.02 10.70 -7.35
CA VAL A 171 0.13 11.51 -7.74
C VAL A 171 1.30 11.29 -6.76
N ALA A 172 1.05 11.27 -5.45
CA ALA A 172 2.07 11.02 -4.44
C ALA A 172 2.70 9.62 -4.57
N ILE A 173 1.88 8.57 -4.78
CA ILE A 173 2.34 7.20 -5.01
C ILE A 173 3.20 7.13 -6.29
N ARG A 174 2.75 7.73 -7.39
CA ARG A 174 3.52 7.78 -8.65
C ARG A 174 4.84 8.54 -8.48
N ARG A 175 4.85 9.64 -7.71
CA ARG A 175 6.08 10.40 -7.41
C ARG A 175 7.08 9.54 -6.63
N ARG A 176 6.65 8.81 -5.59
CA ARG A 176 7.53 7.90 -4.84
C ARG A 176 8.08 6.77 -5.71
N ALA A 177 7.26 6.18 -6.58
CA ALA A 177 7.71 5.17 -7.53
C ALA A 177 8.78 5.72 -8.49
N ARG A 178 8.57 6.91 -9.05
CA ARG A 178 9.56 7.59 -9.91
C ARG A 178 10.85 7.91 -9.17
N GLN A 179 10.77 8.38 -7.92
CA GLN A 179 11.96 8.63 -7.09
C GLN A 179 12.75 7.36 -6.82
N ARG A 180 12.09 6.24 -6.50
CA ARG A 180 12.76 4.94 -6.32
C ARG A 180 13.42 4.47 -7.62
N GLN A 181 12.75 4.63 -8.76
CA GLN A 181 13.32 4.32 -10.07
C GLN A 181 14.52 5.20 -10.43
N ALA A 182 14.45 6.50 -10.13
CA ALA A 182 15.56 7.43 -10.36
C ALA A 182 16.78 7.08 -9.52
N LYS A 183 16.59 6.83 -8.21
CA LYS A 183 17.66 6.38 -7.31
C LYS A 183 18.26 5.04 -7.77
N ALA A 184 17.42 4.09 -8.17
CA ALA A 184 17.91 2.81 -8.69
C ALA A 184 18.70 2.98 -10.00
N ALA A 185 18.27 3.89 -10.88
CA ALA A 185 19.00 4.21 -12.11
C ALA A 185 20.36 4.86 -11.82
N GLU A 186 20.41 5.77 -10.84
CA GLU A 186 21.64 6.41 -10.37
C GLU A 186 22.65 5.39 -9.82
N VAL A 187 22.21 4.50 -8.92
CA VAL A 187 23.06 3.42 -8.38
C VAL A 187 23.57 2.51 -9.50
N ARG A 188 22.73 2.18 -10.50
CA ARG A 188 23.15 1.39 -11.66
C ARG A 188 24.19 2.13 -12.53
N ARG A 189 24.04 3.45 -12.71
CA ARG A 189 25.02 4.28 -13.44
C ARG A 189 26.35 4.32 -12.70
N ALA A 190 26.34 4.58 -11.39
CA ALA A 190 27.53 4.60 -10.56
C ALA A 190 28.28 3.25 -10.58
N ARG A 191 27.55 2.13 -10.47
CA ARG A 191 28.14 0.80 -10.58
C ARG A 191 28.80 0.56 -11.94
N ARG A 192 28.11 0.91 -13.04
CA ARG A 192 28.66 0.77 -14.40
C ARG A 192 29.90 1.64 -14.59
N GLN A 193 29.95 2.82 -13.99
CA GLN A 193 31.10 3.70 -14.05
C GLN A 193 32.31 3.08 -13.34
N ARG A 194 32.14 2.58 -12.11
CA ARG A 194 33.22 1.86 -11.38
C ARG A 194 33.73 0.64 -12.15
N GLU A 195 32.82 -0.13 -12.75
CA GLU A 195 33.21 -1.29 -13.56
C GLU A 195 34.01 -0.87 -14.81
N ARG A 196 33.64 0.24 -15.47
CA ARG A 196 34.40 0.81 -16.59
C ARG A 196 35.78 1.31 -16.16
N GLU A 197 35.86 2.05 -15.07
CA GLU A 197 37.13 2.55 -14.51
C GLU A 197 38.08 1.39 -14.19
N ARG A 198 37.55 0.30 -13.63
CA ARG A 198 38.34 -0.93 -13.38
C ARG A 198 38.88 -1.55 -14.66
N VAL A 199 38.08 -1.62 -15.73
CA VAL A 199 38.55 -2.12 -17.04
C VAL A 199 39.65 -1.23 -17.60
N LEU A 200 39.50 0.10 -17.52
CA LEU A 200 40.50 1.04 -18.01
C LEU A 200 41.79 1.00 -17.19
N ALA A 201 41.70 0.85 -15.87
CA ALA A 201 42.86 0.68 -15.00
C ALA A 201 43.68 -0.56 -15.38
N LEU A 202 43.02 -1.71 -15.58
CA LEU A 202 43.70 -2.93 -16.02
C LEU A 202 44.29 -2.80 -17.43
N TRP A 203 43.62 -2.08 -18.32
CA TRP A 203 44.15 -1.82 -19.67
C TRP A 203 45.40 -0.93 -19.64
N ARG A 204 45.43 0.11 -18.81
CA ARG A 204 46.61 0.96 -18.60
C ARG A 204 47.80 0.21 -18.00
N GLN A 205 47.54 -0.87 -17.27
CA GLN A 205 48.58 -1.79 -16.78
C GLN A 205 49.14 -2.72 -17.88
N GLY A 206 48.66 -2.61 -19.13
CA GLY A 206 49.14 -3.41 -20.26
C GLY A 206 48.53 -4.81 -20.36
N LEU A 207 47.48 -5.13 -19.58
CA LEU A 207 46.86 -6.45 -19.65
C LEU A 207 46.14 -6.68 -20.98
N SER A 208 46.22 -7.91 -21.49
CA SER A 208 45.46 -8.32 -22.68
C SER A 208 43.95 -8.29 -22.42
N MET A 209 43.15 -7.99 -23.45
CA MET A 209 41.69 -7.92 -23.34
C MET A 209 41.05 -9.21 -22.82
N ALA A 210 41.63 -10.37 -23.15
CA ALA A 210 41.15 -11.67 -22.69
C ALA A 210 41.35 -11.81 -21.18
N GLU A 211 42.49 -11.37 -20.66
CA GLU A 211 42.76 -11.43 -19.22
C GLU A 211 41.93 -10.44 -18.42
N ILE A 212 41.76 -9.22 -18.94
CA ILE A 212 40.84 -8.23 -18.35
C ILE A 212 39.43 -8.84 -18.24
N GLY A 213 38.94 -9.45 -19.34
CA GLY A 213 37.64 -10.11 -19.38
C GLY A 213 37.48 -11.18 -18.29
N ARG A 214 38.50 -12.04 -18.10
CA ARG A 214 38.52 -13.04 -17.02
C ARG A 214 38.46 -12.39 -15.63
N ARG A 215 39.23 -11.32 -15.38
CA ARG A 215 39.29 -10.67 -14.06
C ARG A 215 38.01 -9.91 -13.68
N VAL A 216 37.30 -9.34 -14.66
CA VAL A 216 36.07 -8.56 -14.39
C VAL A 216 34.78 -9.35 -14.69
N GLY A 217 34.89 -10.59 -15.17
CA GLY A 217 33.75 -11.42 -15.55
C GLY A 217 33.01 -10.94 -16.80
N TRP A 218 33.71 -10.29 -17.73
CA TRP A 218 33.12 -9.77 -18.98
C TRP A 218 33.63 -10.50 -20.21
N SER A 219 32.81 -10.55 -21.27
CA SER A 219 33.25 -11.07 -22.56
C SER A 219 34.32 -10.17 -23.19
N ARG A 220 35.23 -10.77 -23.97
CA ARG A 220 36.30 -10.04 -24.69
C ARG A 220 35.73 -8.93 -25.58
N GLN A 221 34.59 -9.17 -26.25
CA GLN A 221 33.92 -8.17 -27.08
C GLN A 221 33.47 -6.94 -26.27
N ARG A 222 32.92 -7.15 -25.07
CA ARG A 222 32.47 -6.06 -24.19
C ARG A 222 33.64 -5.22 -23.67
N VAL A 223 34.77 -5.86 -23.35
CA VAL A 223 36.02 -5.17 -22.99
C VAL A 223 36.51 -4.32 -24.17
N ARG A 224 36.62 -4.92 -25.37
CA ARG A 224 37.02 -4.21 -26.60
C ARG A 224 36.13 -2.99 -26.87
N TYR A 225 34.81 -3.15 -26.78
CA TYR A 225 33.86 -2.05 -26.97
C TYR A 225 34.05 -0.93 -25.96
N THR A 226 34.28 -1.27 -24.69
CA THR A 226 34.48 -0.28 -23.61
C THR A 226 35.75 0.54 -23.83
N ILE A 227 36.86 -0.11 -24.19
CA ILE A 227 38.14 0.56 -24.49
C ILE A 227 38.00 1.42 -25.74
N LYS A 228 37.41 0.90 -26.82
CA LYS A 228 37.19 1.65 -28.07
C LYS A 228 36.38 2.92 -27.81
N ARG A 229 35.31 2.82 -27.01
CA ARG A 229 34.46 3.97 -26.67
C ARG A 229 35.23 5.02 -25.86
N TYR A 230 36.02 4.60 -24.87
CA TYR A 230 36.84 5.52 -24.09
C TYR A 230 37.87 6.26 -24.95
N ALA A 231 38.51 5.56 -25.91
CA ALA A 231 39.44 6.18 -26.83
C ALA A 231 38.76 7.27 -27.68
N ALA A 232 37.55 7.01 -28.20
CA ALA A 232 36.77 8.00 -28.94
C ALA A 232 36.35 9.21 -28.06
N ASP A 233 35.87 8.96 -26.84
CA ASP A 233 35.49 10.04 -25.92
C ASP A 233 36.72 10.92 -25.55
N SER A 234 37.92 10.34 -25.48
CA SER A 234 39.16 11.08 -25.18
C SER A 234 39.66 11.95 -26.34
N THR A 235 39.47 11.51 -27.60
CA THR A 235 39.83 12.30 -28.79
C THR A 235 38.91 13.50 -28.98
N ASP A 236 37.63 13.38 -28.61
CA ASP A 236 36.68 14.50 -28.72
C ASP A 236 37.00 15.59 -27.69
N SER A 237 37.41 15.21 -26.48
CA SER A 237 37.77 16.16 -25.42
C SER A 237 39.01 17.01 -25.75
N THR A 238 39.94 16.49 -26.54
CA THR A 238 41.17 17.22 -26.92
C THR A 238 40.91 18.26 -28.01
N ASN A 239 39.96 18.01 -28.92
CA ASN A 239 39.59 18.97 -29.96
C ASN A 239 38.72 20.13 -29.45
N SER A 240 37.96 19.92 -28.37
CA SER A 240 37.07 20.94 -27.77
C SER A 240 37.80 22.10 -27.08
N THR A 241 39.08 21.94 -26.68
CA THR A 241 39.82 22.95 -25.91
C THR A 241 40.61 23.93 -26.80
N GLY A 242 40.80 23.61 -28.08
CA GLY A 242 41.61 24.42 -29.01
C GLY A 242 40.86 25.54 -29.75
N GLY A 243 39.58 25.79 -29.46
CA GLY A 243 38.70 26.67 -30.26
C GLY A 243 38.29 28.00 -29.61
N GLN A 244 38.90 28.40 -28.49
CA GLN A 244 38.72 29.74 -27.91
C GLN A 244 40.02 30.54 -28.10
N GLY A 245 40.23 31.03 -29.33
CA GLY A 245 41.30 31.95 -29.69
C GLY A 245 40.73 33.06 -30.56
#